data_AF-A0A7S1UTX8-F1
#
_entry.id   AF-A0A7S1UTX8-F1
#
_cell.length_a   1.000
_cell.length_b   1.000
_cell.length_c   1.000
_cell.angle_alpha   90.00
_cell.angle_beta   90.00
_cell.angle_gamma   90.00
#
_symmetry.space_group_name_H-M   'P 1'
#
loop_
_entity.id
_entity.type
_entity.pdbx_description
1 polymer ?
#
loop_
_entity_poly.entity_id
_entity_poly.type
_entity_poly.pdbx_seq_one_letter_code
_entity_poly.pdbx_strand_id
1 'polypeptide(L)'
;MQAVHRMKKKKRTQRKAGEVEEEVKEMIDRMETAADDDLEAFKAKRPATRKLALLAQVIDMLQKKDTMRVMLDCDVLATLKRWIQPLPNGKLGNVT
;
A
#
# COMPACT_ATOMS: atom_id res chain seq x y z
N MET A 1 -51.44 -13.64 15.08
CA MET A 1 -50.83 -12.33 14.79
C MET A 1 -49.33 -12.55 14.59
N GLN A 2 -48.80 -12.42 13.37
CA GLN A 2 -47.37 -12.60 13.10
C GLN A 2 -46.61 -11.30 13.38
N ALA A 3 -45.62 -11.36 14.26
CA ALA A 3 -44.67 -10.28 14.47
C ALA A 3 -43.54 -10.40 13.43
N VAL A 4 -43.56 -9.52 12.42
CA VAL A 4 -42.46 -9.38 11.47
C VAL A 4 -41.27 -8.68 12.15
N HIS A 5 -40.25 -9.45 12.49
CA HIS A 5 -38.99 -8.94 13.03
C HIS A 5 -38.25 -8.18 11.91
N ARG A 6 -38.35 -6.84 11.93
CA ARG A 6 -37.64 -5.97 10.99
C ARG A 6 -36.13 -6.08 11.26
N MET A 7 -35.42 -6.85 10.43
CA MET A 7 -33.96 -6.91 10.45
C MET A 7 -33.38 -5.49 10.35
N LYS A 8 -32.83 -4.98 11.45
CA LYS A 8 -32.09 -3.71 11.46
C LYS A 8 -30.85 -3.90 10.60
N LYS A 9 -30.85 -3.33 9.39
CA LYS A 9 -29.65 -3.25 8.54
C LYS A 9 -28.51 -2.71 9.39
N LYS A 10 -27.50 -3.53 9.66
CA LYS A 10 -26.28 -3.16 10.37
C LYS A 10 -25.68 -1.98 9.62
N LYS A 11 -25.75 -0.78 10.21
CA LYS A 11 -25.26 0.46 9.61
C LYS A 11 -23.77 0.25 9.36
N ARG A 12 -23.38 0.06 8.10
CA ARG A 12 -22.00 -0.11 7.70
C ARG A 12 -21.31 1.19 8.12
N THR A 13 -20.44 1.12 9.12
CA THR A 13 -19.73 2.27 9.65
C THR A 13 -18.92 2.83 8.49
N GLN A 14 -19.36 3.96 7.95
CA GLN A 14 -18.66 4.62 6.85
C GLN A 14 -17.35 5.14 7.47
N ARG A 15 -16.20 4.58 7.06
CA ARG A 15 -14.89 5.09 7.47
C ARG A 15 -14.82 6.56 7.09
N LYS A 16 -14.33 7.42 7.98
CA LYS A 16 -14.21 8.84 7.64
C LYS A 16 -13.14 8.97 6.56
N ALA A 17 -13.39 9.81 5.55
CA ALA A 17 -12.46 9.97 4.43
C ALA A 17 -11.04 10.33 4.89
N GLY A 18 -10.90 11.19 5.92
CA GLY A 18 -9.60 11.57 6.47
C GLY A 18 -8.83 10.42 7.13
N GLU A 19 -9.53 9.48 7.81
CA GLU A 19 -8.86 8.30 8.41
C GLU A 19 -8.28 7.37 7.33
N VAL A 20 -8.95 7.29 6.17
CA VAL A 20 -8.45 6.52 5.01
C VAL A 20 -7.27 7.22 4.36
N GLU A 21 -7.31 8.53 4.26
CA GLU A 21 -6.20 9.34 3.72
C GLU A 21 -4.93 9.21 4.58
N GLU A 22 -5.06 9.26 5.90
CA GLU A 22 -3.94 9.03 6.82
C GLU A 22 -3.36 7.62 6.71
N GLU A 23 -4.21 6.57 6.64
CA GLU A 23 -3.75 5.18 6.44
C GLU A 23 -2.97 5.03 5.12
N VAL A 24 -3.45 5.67 4.05
CA VAL A 24 -2.80 5.64 2.74
C VAL A 24 -1.45 6.35 2.78
N LYS A 25 -1.39 7.56 3.37
CA LYS A 25 -0.14 8.32 3.48
C LYS A 25 0.91 7.58 4.31
N GLU A 26 0.51 7.01 5.45
CA GLU A 26 1.41 6.21 6.28
C GLU A 26 2.00 5.02 5.52
N MET A 27 1.18 4.33 4.71
CA MET A 27 1.68 3.24 3.88
C MET A 27 2.66 3.72 2.81
N ILE A 28 2.36 4.83 2.14
CA ILE A 28 3.25 5.42 1.13
C ILE A 28 4.60 5.79 1.76
N ASP A 29 4.61 6.43 2.93
CA ASP A 29 5.84 6.77 3.65
C ASP A 29 6.66 5.53 4.00
N ARG A 30 5.99 4.46 4.44
CA ARG A 30 6.63 3.15 4.69
C ARG A 30 7.19 2.54 3.41
N MET A 31 6.51 2.71 2.28
CA MET A 31 6.99 2.23 0.98
C MET A 31 8.23 2.99 0.51
N GLU A 32 8.26 4.31 0.67
CA GLU A 32 9.43 5.14 0.35
C GLU A 32 10.61 4.76 1.23
N THR A 33 10.40 4.66 2.55
CA THR A 33 11.43 4.23 3.51
C THR A 33 12.01 2.86 3.16
N ALA A 34 11.16 1.89 2.81
CA ALA A 34 11.62 0.57 2.41
C ALA A 34 12.45 0.59 1.10
N ALA A 35 12.12 1.50 0.17
CA ALA A 35 12.90 1.68 -1.05
C ALA A 35 14.27 2.31 -0.77
N ASP A 36 14.33 3.30 0.13
CA ASP A 36 15.59 3.91 0.59
C ASP A 36 16.48 2.90 1.31
N ASP A 37 15.94 2.17 2.27
CA ASP A 37 16.66 1.13 3.02
C ASP A 37 17.26 0.07 2.12
N ASP A 38 16.50 -0.38 1.11
CA ASP A 38 16.96 -1.39 0.16
C ASP A 38 18.01 -0.83 -0.80
N LEU A 39 17.93 0.45 -1.17
CA LEU A 39 18.97 1.12 -1.96
C LEU A 39 20.28 1.20 -1.17
N GLU A 40 20.21 1.57 0.10
CA GLU A 40 21.37 1.60 1.00
C GLU A 40 21.91 0.19 1.27
N ALA A 41 21.04 -0.82 1.40
CA ALA A 41 21.45 -2.22 1.50
C ALA A 41 22.20 -2.68 0.26
N PHE A 42 21.68 -2.36 -0.92
CA PHE A 42 22.31 -2.67 -2.20
C PHE A 42 23.70 -2.04 -2.31
N LYS A 43 23.83 -0.74 -1.98
CA LYS A 43 25.12 -0.03 -1.96
C LYS A 43 26.13 -0.67 -0.99
N ALA A 44 25.66 -1.05 0.20
CA ALA A 44 26.46 -1.72 1.21
C ALA A 44 26.68 -3.23 0.96
N LYS A 45 26.26 -3.76 -0.20
CA LYS A 45 26.38 -5.19 -0.59
C LYS A 45 25.76 -6.15 0.42
N ARG A 46 24.67 -5.73 1.07
CA ARG A 46 23.90 -6.53 2.02
C ARG A 46 22.50 -6.81 1.44
N PRO A 47 21.82 -7.89 1.88
CA PRO A 47 20.51 -8.24 1.33
C PRO A 47 19.48 -7.11 1.50
N ALA A 48 18.80 -6.76 0.41
CA ALA A 48 17.74 -5.75 0.33
C ALA A 48 16.37 -6.44 0.38
N THR A 49 15.80 -6.58 1.58
CA THR A 49 14.59 -7.37 1.84
C THR A 49 13.40 -6.53 2.34
N ARG A 50 13.56 -5.22 2.52
CA ARG A 50 12.52 -4.36 3.10
C ARG A 50 11.31 -4.22 2.19
N LYS A 51 11.53 -4.00 0.88
CA LYS A 51 10.42 -3.96 -0.08
C LYS A 51 9.68 -5.30 -0.13
N LEU A 52 10.40 -6.43 -0.10
CA LEU A 52 9.80 -7.77 -0.10
C LEU A 52 8.95 -8.03 1.15
N ALA A 53 9.43 -7.62 2.33
CA ALA A 53 8.70 -7.76 3.57
C ALA A 53 7.39 -6.94 3.59
N LEU A 54 7.36 -5.81 2.90
CA LEU A 54 6.20 -4.92 2.85
C LEU A 54 5.23 -5.24 1.69
N LEU A 55 5.69 -5.96 0.66
CA LEU A 55 4.96 -6.18 -0.59
C LEU A 55 3.55 -6.76 -0.40
N ALA A 56 3.38 -7.73 0.50
CA ALA A 56 2.06 -8.34 0.74
C ALA A 56 1.04 -7.30 1.23
N GLN A 57 1.44 -6.42 2.16
CA GLN A 57 0.57 -5.37 2.70
C GLN A 57 0.22 -4.33 1.63
N VAL A 58 1.17 -4.01 0.74
CA VAL A 58 0.94 -3.08 -0.38
C VAL A 58 -0.05 -3.67 -1.37
N ILE A 59 0.09 -4.95 -1.73
CA ILE A 59 -0.84 -5.63 -2.65
C ILE A 59 -2.26 -5.64 -2.04
N ASP A 60 -2.39 -6.01 -0.77
CA ASP A 60 -3.68 -6.03 -0.07
C ASP A 60 -4.34 -4.64 -0.08
N MET A 61 -3.55 -3.57 0.12
CA MET A 61 -4.05 -2.20 0.02
C MET A 61 -4.50 -1.86 -1.40
N LEU A 62 -3.69 -2.15 -2.42
CA LEU A 62 -4.00 -1.82 -3.82
C LEU A 62 -5.27 -2.52 -4.34
N GLN A 63 -5.63 -3.66 -3.77
CA GLN A 63 -6.85 -4.40 -4.11
C GLN A 63 -8.14 -3.77 -3.52
N LYS A 64 -8.03 -2.89 -2.51
CA LYS A 64 -9.18 -2.24 -1.86
C LYS A 64 -9.79 -1.14 -2.75
N LYS A 65 -10.85 -1.47 -3.48
CA LYS A 65 -11.55 -0.56 -4.42
C LYS A 65 -12.05 0.74 -3.78
N ASP A 66 -12.45 0.69 -2.51
CA ASP A 66 -12.95 1.85 -1.77
C ASP A 66 -11.85 2.87 -1.43
N THR A 67 -10.60 2.43 -1.36
CA THR A 67 -9.43 3.29 -1.08
C THR A 67 -8.71 3.78 -2.34
N MET A 68 -9.04 3.22 -3.51
CA MET A 68 -8.30 3.47 -4.76
C MET A 68 -8.26 4.93 -5.19
N ARG A 69 -9.38 5.68 -5.04
CA ARG A 69 -9.38 7.11 -5.36
C ARG A 69 -8.42 7.89 -4.45
N VAL A 70 -8.48 7.66 -3.15
CA VAL A 70 -7.60 8.32 -2.17
C VAL A 70 -6.13 8.00 -2.43
N MET A 71 -5.81 6.74 -2.79
CA MET A 71 -4.44 6.36 -3.17
C MET A 71 -3.93 7.13 -4.39
N LEU A 72 -4.77 7.31 -5.41
CA LEU A 72 -4.40 8.11 -6.59
C LEU A 72 -4.23 9.59 -6.23
N ASP A 73 -5.11 10.13 -5.39
CA ASP A 73 -5.02 11.52 -4.91
C ASP A 73 -3.77 11.76 -4.04
N CYS A 74 -3.21 10.70 -3.44
CA CYS A 74 -1.96 10.73 -2.67
C CYS A 74 -0.72 10.31 -3.48
N ASP A 75 -0.78 10.31 -4.82
CA ASP A 75 0.37 10.02 -5.70
C ASP A 75 1.01 8.63 -5.55
N VAL A 76 0.25 7.60 -5.15
CA VAL A 76 0.77 6.22 -4.97
C VAL A 76 1.54 5.69 -6.20
N LEU A 77 1.18 6.14 -7.40
CA LEU A 77 1.80 5.71 -8.65
C LEU A 77 3.26 6.14 -8.77
N ALA A 78 3.65 7.26 -8.16
CA ALA A 78 5.04 7.71 -8.12
C ALA A 78 5.91 6.74 -7.30
N THR A 79 5.43 6.33 -6.14
CA THR A 79 6.08 5.33 -5.28
C THR A 79 6.12 3.96 -5.95
N LEU A 80 5.04 3.54 -6.61
CA LEU A 80 5.03 2.29 -7.37
C LEU A 80 6.03 2.29 -8.52
N LYS A 81 6.13 3.39 -9.27
CA LYS A 81 7.18 3.56 -10.29
C LYS A 81 8.57 3.35 -9.69
N ARG A 82 8.84 3.94 -8.52
CA ARG A 82 10.13 3.80 -7.81
C ARG A 82 10.43 2.34 -7.45
N TRP A 83 9.42 1.54 -7.14
CA TRP A 83 9.56 0.13 -6.77
C TRP A 83 9.79 -0.81 -7.96
N ILE A 84 9.21 -0.50 -9.13
CA ILE A 84 9.28 -1.37 -10.31
C ILE A 84 10.34 -0.95 -11.33
N GLN A 85 10.87 0.28 -11.24
CA GLN A 85 11.91 0.74 -12.15
C GLN A 85 13.20 -0.08 -11.99
N PRO A 86 14.02 -0.20 -13.04
CA PRO A 86 15.31 -0.85 -12.95
C PRO A 86 16.19 -0.25 -11.85
N LEU A 87 16.95 -1.11 -11.16
CA LEU A 87 18.01 -0.70 -10.25
C LEU A 87 19.11 0.05 -11.01
N PRO A 88 20.01 0.80 -10.34
CA PRO A 88 21.09 1.53 -10.99
C PRO A 88 22.02 0.67 -11.87
N ASN A 89 22.07 -0.64 -11.63
CA ASN A 89 22.81 -1.61 -12.44
C ASN A 89 22.03 -2.10 -13.69
N GLY A 90 20.87 -1.51 -13.99
CA GLY A 90 20.00 -1.87 -15.11
C GLY A 90 19.18 -3.14 -14.92
N LYS A 91 19.36 -3.86 -13.80
CA LYS A 91 18.57 -5.07 -13.52
C LYS A 91 17.27 -4.70 -12.82
N LEU A 92 16.21 -5.43 -13.12
CA LEU A 92 14.96 -5.35 -12.34
C LEU A 92 15.17 -5.97 -10.95
N GLY A 93 14.31 -5.56 -10.02
CA GLY A 93 14.19 -6.22 -8.72
C GLY A 93 13.68 -7.66 -8.83
N ASN A 94 13.29 -8.24 -7.71
CA ASN A 94 12.73 -9.59 -7.68
C ASN A 94 11.50 -9.71 -8.60
N VAL A 95 11.44 -10.78 -9.40
CA VAL A 95 10.34 -11.16 -10.27
C VAL A 95 9.67 -12.37 -9.61
N THR A 96 8.75 -12.12 -8.68
CA THR A 96 8.00 -13.18 -7.98
C THR A 96 6.73 -13.53 -8.73
#